data_AF-A0A976CQ19-F1
#
_entry.id   AF-A0A976CQ19-F1
#
_cell.length_a   1.000
_cell.length_b   1.000
_cell.length_c   1.000
_cell.angle_alpha   90.00
_cell.angle_beta   90.00
_cell.angle_gamma   90.00
#
_symmetry.space_group_name_H-M   'P 1'
#
loop_
_entity.id
_entity.type
_entity.pdbx_description
1 polymer ?
#
loop_
_entity_poly.entity_id
_entity_poly.type
_entity_poly.pdbx_seq_one_letter_code
_entity_poly.pdbx_strand_id
1 'polypeptide(L)'
;MRNRSIETAKSSLKSKNVWKSRLQGSRTSAFLSEVLSNSGHFLILKSLSDFILAGLFKFITDPTEYLLIVAMLVQAWYLSNSKCHRFWGNPICVGIYTLIDLPIDGLDFFQNPSHVVFWLFSLMIATLQGLRFHWAKGIDDWLIPPESVVRALMVVAFYVVIGIKSQYLIANLELIVTFAGTATHWFLSWSMLFIGLLLGLQSVQIVKQRKQLQKTAQLLGNMAEWGMGSHVSCFALKLV
;
A
#
# COMPACT_ATOMS: atom_id res chain seq x y z
N MET A 1 34.78 39.09 -12.76
CA MET A 1 33.66 38.46 -13.50
C MET A 1 33.40 36.99 -13.18
N ARG A 2 34.39 36.18 -12.73
CA ARG A 2 34.25 34.73 -12.45
C ARG A 2 33.31 34.36 -11.27
N ASN A 3 33.08 35.26 -10.31
CA ASN A 3 32.22 34.99 -9.15
C ASN A 3 30.71 35.03 -9.46
N ARG A 4 30.27 35.90 -10.39
CA ARG A 4 28.84 36.01 -10.73
C ARG A 4 28.29 34.76 -11.44
N SER A 5 29.11 34.06 -12.23
CA SER A 5 28.66 32.85 -12.94
C SER A 5 28.48 31.64 -12.01
N ILE A 6 29.20 31.60 -10.89
CA ILE A 6 29.12 30.51 -9.91
C ILE A 6 27.87 30.69 -9.02
N GLU A 7 27.54 31.92 -8.66
CA GLU A 7 26.33 32.22 -7.88
C GLU A 7 25.04 31.99 -8.67
N THR A 8 25.00 32.33 -9.96
CA THR A 8 23.84 32.05 -10.83
C THR A 8 23.66 30.56 -11.09
N ALA A 9 24.76 29.79 -11.23
CA ALA A 9 24.70 28.34 -11.36
C ALA A 9 24.18 27.67 -10.07
N LYS A 10 24.62 28.13 -8.89
CA LYS A 10 24.12 27.63 -7.59
C LYS A 10 22.65 27.98 -7.35
N SER A 11 22.20 29.18 -7.71
CA SER A 11 20.80 29.57 -7.55
C SER A 11 19.86 28.77 -8.48
N SER A 12 20.28 28.54 -9.73
CA SER A 12 19.62 27.67 -10.71
C SER A 12 19.48 26.23 -10.20
N LEU A 13 20.55 25.65 -9.65
CA LEU A 13 20.53 24.30 -9.08
C LEU A 13 19.61 24.19 -7.86
N LYS A 14 19.62 25.21 -6.98
CA LYS A 14 18.74 25.25 -5.80
C LYS A 14 17.26 25.36 -6.22
N SER A 15 16.95 26.19 -7.20
CA SER A 15 15.60 26.32 -7.79
C SER A 15 15.10 24.99 -8.38
N LYS A 16 15.92 24.34 -9.21
CA LYS A 16 15.58 23.02 -9.81
C LYS A 16 15.32 21.94 -8.75
N ASN A 17 16.07 21.95 -7.65
CA ASN A 17 15.88 21.00 -6.55
C ASN A 17 14.56 21.25 -5.79
N VAL A 18 14.19 22.52 -5.57
CA VAL A 18 12.90 22.88 -4.94
C VAL A 18 11.73 22.45 -5.82
N TRP A 19 11.77 22.78 -7.11
CA TRP A 19 10.79 22.33 -8.11
C TRP A 19 10.61 20.82 -8.12
N LYS A 20 11.72 20.08 -8.19
CA LYS A 20 11.71 18.61 -8.24
C LYS A 20 11.15 18.01 -6.95
N SER A 21 11.48 18.59 -5.79
CA SER A 21 10.96 18.13 -4.49
C SER A 21 9.44 18.36 -4.35
N ARG A 22 8.91 19.50 -4.82
CA ARG A 22 7.47 19.79 -4.79
C ARG A 22 6.69 18.94 -5.79
N LEU A 23 7.27 18.65 -6.96
CA LEU A 23 6.64 17.81 -8.00
C LEU A 23 6.64 16.30 -7.67
N GLN A 24 7.63 15.82 -6.91
CA GLN A 24 7.77 14.41 -6.56
C GLN A 24 7.02 14.01 -5.28
N GLY A 25 6.63 14.97 -4.45
CA GLY A 25 5.94 14.75 -3.17
C GLY A 25 6.92 14.57 -2.00
N SER A 26 6.44 14.77 -0.77
CA SER A 26 7.25 14.61 0.44
C SER A 26 7.36 13.14 0.87
N ARG A 27 8.43 12.79 1.59
CA ARG A 27 8.57 11.44 2.21
C ARG A 27 7.40 11.12 3.14
N THR A 28 6.85 12.11 3.84
CA THR A 28 5.67 11.96 4.69
C THR A 28 4.42 11.59 3.88
N SER A 29 4.23 12.21 2.71
CA SER A 29 3.12 11.85 1.81
C SER A 29 3.27 10.43 1.25
N ALA A 30 4.49 10.01 0.92
CA ALA A 30 4.78 8.65 0.48
C ALA A 30 4.52 7.64 1.60
N PHE A 31 4.98 7.93 2.82
CA PHE A 31 4.70 7.11 4.00
C PHE A 31 3.20 6.96 4.26
N LEU A 32 2.46 8.08 4.32
CA LEU A 32 1.02 8.05 4.57
C LEU A 32 0.27 7.31 3.45
N SER A 33 0.71 7.49 2.20
CA SER A 33 0.20 6.71 1.07
C SER A 33 0.43 5.21 1.27
N GLU A 34 1.61 4.78 1.73
CA GLU A 34 1.89 3.35 1.97
C GLU A 34 1.11 2.81 3.18
N VAL A 35 0.89 3.61 4.22
CA VAL A 35 0.01 3.23 5.34
C VAL A 35 -1.41 3.02 4.84
N LEU A 36 -1.99 3.99 4.14
CA LEU A 36 -3.40 3.95 3.74
C LEU A 36 -3.69 2.99 2.59
N SER A 37 -2.80 2.90 1.60
CA SER A 37 -3.02 2.08 0.40
C SER A 37 -2.51 0.65 0.54
N ASN A 38 -1.57 0.40 1.45
CA ASN A 38 -0.91 -0.89 1.55
C ASN A 38 -1.02 -1.53 2.94
N SER A 39 -0.19 -1.07 3.86
CA SER A 39 0.08 -1.77 5.12
C SER A 39 -1.11 -1.71 6.08
N GLY A 40 -1.91 -0.64 6.02
CA GLY A 40 -3.06 -0.43 6.90
C GLY A 40 -4.23 -1.37 6.64
N HIS A 41 -4.39 -1.90 5.42
CA HIS A 41 -5.47 -2.85 5.13
C HIS A 41 -5.33 -4.12 5.97
N PHE A 42 -4.10 -4.63 6.13
CA PHE A 42 -3.83 -5.79 6.97
C PHE A 42 -4.19 -5.52 8.41
N LEU A 43 -3.68 -4.41 8.98
CA LEU A 43 -3.97 -4.01 10.35
C LEU A 43 -5.48 -3.90 10.59
N ILE A 44 -6.20 -3.19 9.73
CA ILE A 44 -7.65 -2.98 9.86
C ILE A 44 -8.38 -4.33 9.84
N LEU A 45 -8.07 -5.21 8.88
CA LEU A 45 -8.79 -6.48 8.75
C LEU A 45 -8.51 -7.45 9.90
N LYS A 46 -7.26 -7.54 10.35
CA LYS A 46 -6.90 -8.38 11.50
C LYS A 46 -7.52 -7.84 12.77
N SER A 47 -7.30 -6.57 13.11
CA SER A 47 -7.87 -5.96 14.30
C SER A 47 -9.40 -6.02 14.31
N LEU A 48 -10.06 -5.87 13.16
CA LEU A 48 -11.52 -6.07 13.06
C LEU A 48 -11.91 -7.54 13.28
N SER A 49 -11.16 -8.49 12.74
CA SER A 49 -11.36 -9.92 12.96
C SER A 49 -11.27 -10.29 14.44
N ASP A 50 -10.24 -9.81 15.15
CA ASP A 50 -10.08 -10.12 16.58
C ASP A 50 -11.11 -9.39 17.42
N PHE A 51 -11.45 -8.14 17.08
CA PHE A 51 -12.55 -7.44 17.73
C PHE A 51 -13.87 -8.23 17.62
N ILE A 52 -14.18 -8.80 16.45
CA ILE A 52 -15.40 -9.59 16.23
C ILE A 52 -15.35 -10.93 16.97
N LEU A 53 -14.21 -11.63 16.94
CA LEU A 53 -14.10 -12.99 17.49
C LEU A 53 -13.83 -13.02 19.00
N ALA A 54 -13.00 -12.12 19.50
CA ALA A 54 -12.52 -12.09 20.88
C ALA A 54 -13.17 -10.97 21.72
N GLY A 55 -13.82 -10.00 21.08
CA GLY A 55 -14.47 -8.86 21.74
C GLY A 55 -13.52 -7.71 22.07
N LEU A 56 -14.10 -6.53 22.35
CA LEU A 56 -13.35 -5.27 22.55
C LEU A 56 -12.34 -5.34 23.69
N PHE A 57 -12.71 -5.97 24.80
CA PHE A 57 -11.87 -5.97 25.99
C PHE A 57 -10.57 -6.74 25.75
N LYS A 58 -10.69 -7.97 25.22
CA LYS A 58 -9.53 -8.81 24.90
C LYS A 58 -8.65 -8.11 23.85
N PHE A 59 -9.25 -7.50 22.83
CA PHE A 59 -8.55 -6.73 21.80
C PHE A 59 -7.67 -5.60 22.38
N ILE A 60 -8.18 -4.77 23.28
CA ILE A 60 -7.41 -3.65 23.87
C ILE A 60 -6.32 -4.16 24.81
N THR A 61 -6.54 -5.29 25.49
CA THR A 61 -5.55 -5.84 26.43
C THR A 61 -4.47 -6.68 25.76
N ASP A 62 -4.63 -7.06 24.50
CA ASP A 62 -3.71 -7.96 23.80
C ASP A 62 -2.46 -7.22 23.31
N PRO A 63 -1.25 -7.54 23.84
CA PRO A 63 0.00 -6.93 23.38
C PRO A 63 0.29 -7.15 21.90
N THR A 64 -0.20 -8.26 21.31
CA THR A 64 0.10 -8.62 19.92
C THR A 64 -0.49 -7.61 18.92
N GLU A 65 -1.64 -7.00 19.23
CA GLU A 65 -2.26 -5.98 18.38
C GLU A 65 -1.41 -4.71 18.30
N TYR A 66 -0.82 -4.27 19.41
CA TYR A 66 0.09 -3.12 19.42
C TYR A 66 1.37 -3.39 18.63
N LEU A 67 1.88 -4.63 18.72
CA LEU A 67 3.05 -5.03 17.96
C LEU A 67 2.75 -5.11 16.44
N LEU A 68 1.53 -5.48 16.06
CA LEU A 68 1.09 -5.44 14.67
C LEU A 68 1.04 -4.01 14.12
N ILE A 69 0.62 -3.03 14.93
CA ILE A 69 0.71 -1.61 14.56
C ILE A 69 2.16 -1.22 14.28
N VAL A 70 3.10 -1.62 15.14
CA VAL A 70 4.53 -1.34 14.94
C VAL A 70 5.04 -2.01 13.67
N ALA A 71 4.69 -3.27 13.42
CA ALA A 71 5.05 -4.00 12.20
C ALA A 71 4.57 -3.28 10.93
N MET A 72 3.32 -2.79 10.96
CA MET A 72 2.72 -2.01 9.88
C MET A 72 3.48 -0.70 9.63
N LEU A 73 3.84 0.04 10.69
CA LEU A 73 4.59 1.29 10.57
C LEU A 73 6.01 1.06 10.03
N VAL A 74 6.69 0.00 10.47
CA VAL A 74 8.02 -0.38 9.97
C VAL A 74 7.96 -0.73 8.49
N GLN A 75 6.97 -1.51 8.07
CA GLN A 75 6.75 -1.81 6.64
C GLN A 75 6.51 -0.54 5.83
N ALA A 76 5.60 0.33 6.27
CA ALA A 76 5.28 1.57 5.57
C ALA A 76 6.50 2.51 5.50
N TRP A 77 7.31 2.56 6.56
CA TRP A 77 8.55 3.33 6.58
C TRP A 77 9.56 2.80 5.56
N TYR A 78 9.75 1.48 5.48
CA TYR A 78 10.62 0.86 4.49
C TYR A 78 10.14 1.13 3.05
N LEU A 79 8.84 0.94 2.79
CA LEU A 79 8.24 1.14 1.46
C LEU A 79 8.12 2.60 1.04
N SER A 80 8.16 3.55 1.99
CA SER A 80 8.16 4.99 1.69
C SER A 80 9.40 5.44 0.91
N ASN A 81 10.47 4.64 0.93
CA ASN A 81 11.69 4.92 0.18
C ASN A 81 11.56 4.40 -1.26
N SER A 82 11.66 5.29 -2.24
CA SER A 82 11.53 4.96 -3.66
C SER A 82 12.60 4.00 -4.19
N LYS A 83 13.71 3.83 -3.46
CA LYS A 83 14.80 2.90 -3.82
C LYS A 83 14.59 1.49 -3.28
N CYS A 84 13.62 1.28 -2.38
CA CYS A 84 13.42 -0.01 -1.74
C CYS A 84 12.66 -0.98 -2.67
N HIS A 85 13.07 -2.26 -2.63
CA HIS A 85 12.45 -3.29 -3.44
C HIS A 85 11.10 -3.69 -2.85
N ARG A 86 10.00 -3.38 -3.55
CA ARG A 86 8.63 -3.58 -3.04
C ARG A 86 8.27 -5.04 -2.77
N PHE A 87 8.85 -5.98 -3.50
CA PHE A 87 8.63 -7.41 -3.23
C PHE A 87 9.09 -7.78 -1.81
N TRP A 88 10.24 -7.27 -1.36
CA TRP A 88 10.75 -7.58 -0.03
C TRP A 88 10.10 -6.74 1.06
N GLY A 89 9.56 -5.58 0.71
CA GLY A 89 8.88 -4.71 1.66
C GLY A 89 7.52 -5.22 2.11
N ASN A 90 6.74 -5.86 1.22
CA ASN A 90 5.40 -6.35 1.56
C ASN A 90 5.38 -7.50 2.59
N PRO A 91 6.33 -8.45 2.58
CA PRO A 91 6.42 -9.48 3.61
C PRO A 91 6.93 -8.98 4.96
N ILE A 92 7.36 -7.71 5.11
CA ILE A 92 7.92 -7.21 6.38
C ILE A 92 6.88 -7.28 7.50
N CYS A 93 5.65 -6.80 7.27
CA CYS A 93 4.63 -6.81 8.31
C CYS A 93 4.30 -8.24 8.75
N VAL A 94 4.02 -9.14 7.80
CA VAL A 94 3.71 -10.55 8.11
C VAL A 94 4.90 -11.29 8.73
N GLY A 95 6.13 -10.96 8.31
CA GLY A 95 7.35 -11.52 8.87
C GLY A 95 7.59 -11.09 10.32
N ILE A 96 7.46 -9.79 10.61
CA ILE A 96 7.55 -9.27 11.98
C ILE A 96 6.43 -9.88 12.84
N TYR A 97 5.20 -9.91 12.34
CA TYR A 97 4.07 -10.51 13.03
C TYR A 97 4.31 -11.99 13.35
N THR A 98 4.82 -12.77 12.38
CA THR A 98 5.19 -14.17 12.59
C THR A 98 6.31 -14.31 13.63
N LEU A 99 7.33 -13.44 13.62
CA LEU A 99 8.41 -13.50 14.61
C LEU A 99 7.93 -13.23 16.05
N ILE A 100 6.83 -12.50 16.20
CA ILE A 100 6.24 -12.17 17.51
C ILE A 100 5.31 -13.28 17.99
N ASP A 101 4.43 -13.78 17.11
CA ASP A 101 3.40 -14.75 17.48
C ASP A 101 3.93 -16.19 17.51
N LEU A 102 4.89 -16.54 16.65
CA LEU A 102 5.40 -17.91 16.55
C LEU A 102 5.99 -18.44 17.87
N PRO A 103 6.71 -17.64 18.70
CA PRO A 103 7.16 -18.09 20.03
C PRO A 103 6.01 -18.31 21.04
N ILE A 104 4.85 -17.68 20.83
CA ILE A 104 3.69 -17.74 21.72
C ILE A 104 2.80 -18.93 21.32
N ASP A 105 2.46 -19.02 20.04
CA ASP A 105 1.53 -20.02 19.48
C ASP A 105 2.25 -21.30 19.02
N GLY A 106 3.57 -21.29 18.91
CA GLY A 106 4.34 -22.42 18.37
C GLY A 106 3.98 -22.72 16.91
N LEU A 107 4.03 -24.00 16.53
CA LEU A 107 3.70 -24.42 15.16
C LEU A 107 2.20 -24.31 14.82
N ASP A 108 1.34 -24.13 15.83
CA ASP A 108 -0.10 -23.93 15.63
C ASP A 108 -0.42 -22.59 14.97
N PHE A 109 0.54 -21.65 14.98
CA PHE A 109 0.49 -20.42 14.18
C PHE A 109 0.13 -20.68 12.72
N PHE A 110 0.75 -21.68 12.09
CA PHE A 110 0.51 -22.01 10.69
C PHE A 110 -0.80 -22.77 10.46
N GLN A 111 -1.42 -23.29 11.51
CA GLN A 111 -2.72 -23.95 11.43
C GLN A 111 -3.87 -22.94 11.51
N ASN A 112 -3.63 -21.77 12.07
CA ASN A 112 -4.66 -20.76 12.20
C ASN A 112 -4.89 -20.05 10.83
N PRO A 113 -6.11 -20.16 10.23
CA PRO A 113 -6.39 -19.68 8.88
C PRO A 113 -6.15 -18.19 8.67
N SER A 114 -6.27 -17.38 9.73
CA SER A 114 -6.03 -15.94 9.67
C SER A 114 -4.58 -15.63 9.28
N HIS A 115 -3.59 -16.36 9.83
CA HIS A 115 -2.18 -16.14 9.50
C HIS A 115 -1.85 -16.65 8.10
N VAL A 116 -2.50 -17.74 7.66
CA VAL A 116 -2.34 -18.27 6.30
C VAL A 116 -2.86 -17.26 5.27
N VAL A 117 -4.04 -16.68 5.48
CA VAL A 117 -4.58 -15.61 4.63
C VAL A 117 -3.62 -14.42 4.61
N PHE A 118 -3.08 -14.02 5.77
CA PHE A 118 -2.08 -12.96 5.85
C PHE A 118 -0.85 -13.21 4.99
N TRP A 119 -0.24 -14.39 5.11
CA TRP A 119 0.92 -14.78 4.31
C TRP A 119 0.60 -14.84 2.82
N LEU A 120 -0.51 -15.47 2.46
CA LEU A 120 -0.94 -15.61 1.06
C LEU A 120 -1.11 -14.25 0.39
N PHE A 121 -1.92 -13.36 0.97
CA PHE A 121 -2.20 -12.05 0.38
C PHE A 121 -0.97 -11.13 0.40
N SER A 122 -0.14 -11.21 1.44
CA SER A 122 1.15 -10.51 1.49
C SER A 122 2.04 -10.92 0.31
N LEU A 123 2.18 -12.22 0.03
CA LEU A 123 2.98 -12.72 -1.08
C LEU A 123 2.38 -12.39 -2.45
N MET A 124 1.05 -12.45 -2.60
CA MET A 124 0.38 -12.06 -3.84
C MET A 124 0.62 -10.57 -4.16
N ILE A 125 0.45 -9.69 -3.17
CA ILE A 125 0.70 -8.25 -3.33
C ILE A 125 2.19 -7.98 -3.56
N ALA A 126 3.08 -8.66 -2.82
CA ALA A 126 4.52 -8.57 -2.99
C ALA A 126 4.93 -8.91 -4.44
N THR A 127 4.36 -9.98 -4.97
CA THR A 127 4.60 -10.45 -6.34
C THR A 127 4.11 -9.43 -7.35
N LEU A 128 2.85 -8.99 -7.25
CA LEU A 128 2.28 -8.01 -8.18
C LEU A 128 3.08 -6.68 -8.17
N GLN A 129 3.41 -6.17 -6.98
CA GLN A 129 4.21 -4.95 -6.86
C GLN A 129 5.67 -5.14 -7.29
N GLY A 130 6.24 -6.33 -7.05
CA GLY A 130 7.56 -6.72 -7.55
C GLY A 130 7.61 -6.69 -9.07
N LEU A 131 6.63 -7.34 -9.72
CA LEU A 131 6.47 -7.33 -11.16
C LEU A 131 6.33 -5.90 -11.69
N ARG A 132 5.48 -5.09 -11.06
CA ARG A 132 5.15 -3.74 -11.52
C ARG A 132 6.35 -2.80 -11.53
N PHE A 133 7.19 -2.86 -10.50
CA PHE A 133 8.25 -1.86 -10.32
C PHE A 133 9.63 -2.33 -10.78
N HIS A 134 9.87 -3.64 -10.87
CA HIS A 134 11.22 -4.15 -11.08
C HIS A 134 11.35 -5.13 -12.26
N TRP A 135 10.36 -5.98 -12.52
CA TRP A 135 10.53 -7.07 -13.50
C TRP A 135 9.94 -6.80 -14.88
N ALA A 136 8.82 -6.07 -15.00
CA ALA A 136 8.10 -5.95 -16.27
C ALA A 136 7.80 -4.49 -16.63
N LYS A 137 8.83 -3.77 -17.09
CA LYS A 137 8.71 -2.37 -17.54
C LYS A 137 7.73 -2.27 -18.71
N GLY A 138 6.61 -1.59 -18.52
CA GLY A 138 5.63 -1.31 -19.57
C GLY A 138 4.28 -2.00 -19.41
N ILE A 139 4.17 -2.95 -18.48
CA ILE A 139 2.86 -3.49 -18.04
C ILE A 139 2.39 -2.87 -16.73
N ASP A 140 3.04 -1.80 -16.28
CA ASP A 140 2.82 -1.20 -14.96
C ASP A 140 1.34 -0.83 -14.74
N ASP A 141 0.71 -0.24 -15.76
CA ASP A 141 -0.68 0.19 -15.72
C ASP A 141 -1.65 -1.02 -15.70
N TRP A 142 -1.26 -2.17 -16.23
CA TRP A 142 -2.07 -3.40 -16.25
C TRP A 142 -2.01 -4.18 -14.94
N LEU A 143 -0.97 -3.96 -14.12
CA LEU A 143 -0.81 -4.61 -12.81
C LEU A 143 -1.55 -3.88 -11.68
N ILE A 144 -1.96 -2.62 -11.88
CA ILE A 144 -2.70 -1.85 -10.86
C ILE A 144 -4.11 -2.44 -10.59
N PRO A 145 -4.92 -2.81 -11.60
CA PRO A 145 -6.21 -3.44 -11.35
C PRO A 145 -6.15 -4.75 -10.57
N PRO A 146 -5.32 -5.75 -10.93
CA PRO A 146 -5.22 -6.98 -10.16
C PRO A 146 -4.71 -6.76 -8.73
N GLU A 147 -3.81 -5.79 -8.49
CA GLU A 147 -3.44 -5.42 -7.10
C GLU A 147 -4.66 -4.99 -6.27
N SER A 148 -5.55 -4.19 -6.86
CA SER A 148 -6.75 -3.69 -6.17
C SER A 148 -7.78 -4.80 -5.95
N VAL A 149 -7.93 -5.71 -6.93
CA VAL A 149 -8.75 -6.92 -6.78
C VAL A 149 -8.23 -7.80 -5.66
N VAL A 150 -6.93 -8.05 -5.58
CA VAL A 150 -6.33 -8.84 -4.50
C VAL A 150 -6.58 -8.19 -3.14
N ARG A 151 -6.45 -6.87 -3.00
CA ARG A 151 -6.78 -6.17 -1.74
C ARG A 151 -8.26 -6.30 -1.37
N ALA A 152 -9.16 -6.20 -2.34
CA ALA A 152 -10.60 -6.34 -2.11
C ALA A 152 -10.97 -7.78 -1.72
N LEU A 153 -10.38 -8.78 -2.39
CA LEU A 153 -10.59 -10.19 -2.09
C LEU A 153 -10.01 -10.60 -0.72
N MET A 154 -9.02 -9.87 -0.20
CA MET A 154 -8.53 -10.08 1.16
C MET A 154 -9.64 -9.92 2.20
N VAL A 155 -10.56 -8.97 2.01
CA VAL A 155 -11.73 -8.78 2.89
C VAL A 155 -12.64 -10.01 2.84
N VAL A 156 -12.87 -10.56 1.64
CA VAL A 156 -13.68 -11.77 1.45
C VAL A 156 -13.01 -12.96 2.15
N ALA A 157 -11.70 -13.11 2.02
CA ALA A 157 -10.96 -14.16 2.69
C ALA A 157 -11.09 -14.06 4.22
N PHE A 158 -10.95 -12.86 4.79
CA PHE A 158 -11.18 -12.63 6.22
C PHE A 158 -12.61 -12.94 6.66
N TYR A 159 -13.58 -12.53 5.86
CA TYR A 159 -14.98 -12.84 6.09
C TYR A 159 -15.25 -14.34 6.14
N VAL A 160 -14.67 -15.11 5.22
CA VAL A 160 -14.76 -16.59 5.22
C VAL A 160 -14.10 -17.16 6.48
N VAL A 161 -12.90 -16.69 6.84
CA VAL A 161 -12.18 -17.16 8.04
C VAL A 161 -12.99 -16.92 9.32
N ILE A 162 -13.55 -15.71 9.48
CA ILE A 162 -14.41 -15.37 10.63
C ILE A 162 -15.67 -16.24 10.63
N GLY A 163 -16.33 -16.38 9.47
CA GLY A 163 -17.53 -17.19 9.32
C GLY A 163 -17.32 -18.62 9.78
N ILE A 164 -16.24 -19.26 9.32
CA ILE A 164 -15.91 -20.63 9.69
C ILE A 164 -15.49 -20.74 11.16
N LYS A 165 -14.60 -19.87 11.65
CA LYS A 165 -14.15 -19.91 13.06
C LYS A 165 -15.30 -19.70 14.05
N SER A 166 -16.32 -18.93 13.69
CA SER A 166 -17.46 -18.69 14.56
C SER A 166 -18.38 -19.91 14.71
N GLN A 167 -18.35 -20.83 13.74
CA GLN A 167 -19.26 -21.99 13.67
C GLN A 167 -18.56 -23.33 13.90
N TYR A 168 -17.25 -23.44 13.61
CA TYR A 168 -16.52 -24.70 13.60
C TYR A 168 -15.14 -24.56 14.24
N LEU A 169 -14.73 -25.58 15.00
CA LEU A 169 -13.41 -25.63 15.67
C LEU A 169 -12.24 -25.89 14.71
N ILE A 170 -12.50 -26.57 13.59
CA ILE A 170 -11.47 -26.95 12.60
C ILE A 170 -11.96 -26.54 11.22
N ALA A 171 -11.18 -25.73 10.51
CA ALA A 171 -11.46 -25.38 9.13
C ALA A 171 -11.06 -26.55 8.21
N ASN A 172 -12.04 -27.11 7.49
CA ASN A 172 -11.78 -28.07 6.41
C ASN A 172 -12.18 -27.45 5.07
N LEU A 173 -11.57 -27.91 3.98
CA LEU A 173 -11.82 -27.41 2.64
C LEU A 173 -13.28 -27.61 2.21
N GLU A 174 -13.90 -28.70 2.64
CA GLU A 174 -15.33 -28.95 2.44
C GLU A 174 -16.19 -27.87 3.09
N LEU A 175 -15.90 -27.49 4.34
CA LEU A 175 -16.61 -26.41 5.04
C LEU A 175 -16.44 -25.06 4.35
N ILE A 176 -15.26 -24.78 3.80
CA ILE A 176 -15.02 -23.57 3.00
C ILE A 176 -15.91 -23.57 1.75
N VAL A 177 -16.02 -24.71 1.06
CA VAL A 177 -16.86 -24.84 -0.14
C VAL A 177 -18.35 -24.74 0.21
N THR A 178 -18.80 -25.39 1.27
CA THR A 178 -20.18 -25.32 1.74
C THR A 178 -20.54 -23.91 2.19
N PHE A 179 -19.65 -23.25 2.95
CA PHE A 179 -19.80 -21.84 3.32
C PHE A 179 -19.86 -20.97 2.07
N ALA A 180 -18.94 -21.10 1.12
CA ALA A 180 -18.97 -20.31 -0.12
C ALA A 180 -20.18 -20.60 -1.01
N GLY A 181 -20.86 -21.74 -0.83
CA GLY A 181 -21.97 -22.20 -1.67
C GLY A 181 -23.29 -21.44 -1.51
N THR A 182 -23.49 -20.66 -0.46
CA THR A 182 -24.77 -19.92 -0.28
C THR A 182 -24.81 -18.65 -1.14
N ALA A 183 -26.02 -18.27 -1.60
CA ALA A 183 -26.23 -17.12 -2.48
C ALA A 183 -25.68 -15.81 -1.89
N THR A 184 -25.72 -15.64 -0.56
CA THR A 184 -25.22 -14.45 0.14
C THR A 184 -23.70 -14.31 0.01
N HIS A 185 -22.95 -15.40 0.20
CA HIS A 185 -21.49 -15.36 0.12
C HIS A 185 -21.01 -15.22 -1.33
N TRP A 186 -21.72 -15.82 -2.28
CA TRP A 186 -21.50 -15.59 -3.71
C TRP A 186 -21.72 -14.12 -4.09
N PHE A 187 -22.83 -13.52 -3.66
CA PHE A 187 -23.12 -12.11 -3.91
C PHE A 187 -22.02 -11.20 -3.35
N LEU A 188 -21.60 -11.42 -2.09
CA LEU A 188 -20.51 -10.66 -1.48
C LEU A 188 -19.19 -10.81 -2.24
N SER A 189 -18.82 -12.04 -2.61
CA SER A 189 -17.57 -12.32 -3.31
C SER A 189 -17.51 -11.63 -4.68
N TRP A 190 -18.58 -11.75 -5.47
CA TRP A 190 -18.68 -11.07 -6.75
C TRP A 190 -18.68 -9.55 -6.60
N SER A 191 -19.44 -9.02 -5.63
CA SER A 191 -19.49 -7.59 -5.35
C SER A 191 -18.11 -7.04 -5.02
N MET A 192 -17.35 -7.72 -4.16
CA MET A 192 -15.99 -7.32 -3.80
C MET A 192 -15.00 -7.44 -4.97
N LEU A 193 -15.16 -8.45 -5.83
CA LEU A 193 -14.37 -8.57 -7.06
C LEU A 193 -14.64 -7.38 -8.00
N PHE A 194 -15.91 -7.03 -8.23
CA PHE A 194 -16.28 -5.89 -9.07
C PHE A 194 -15.82 -4.56 -8.45
N ILE A 195 -15.99 -4.36 -7.14
CA ILE A 195 -15.50 -3.18 -6.44
C ILE A 195 -13.98 -3.08 -6.56
N GLY A 196 -13.26 -4.19 -6.33
CA GLY A 196 -11.81 -4.24 -6.48
C GLY A 196 -11.35 -3.88 -7.90
N LEU A 197 -12.08 -4.36 -8.91
CA LEU A 197 -11.81 -4.01 -10.31
C LEU A 197 -12.06 -2.52 -10.60
N LEU A 198 -13.18 -1.97 -10.12
CA LEU A 198 -13.53 -0.55 -10.29
C LEU A 198 -12.50 0.35 -9.61
N LEU A 199 -12.12 0.05 -8.36
CA LEU A 199 -11.06 0.76 -7.62
C LEU A 199 -9.71 0.65 -8.34
N GLY A 200 -9.44 -0.51 -8.94
CA GLY A 200 -8.27 -0.74 -9.77
C GLY A 200 -8.23 0.17 -11.00
N LEU A 201 -9.32 0.25 -11.75
CA LEU A 201 -9.45 1.13 -12.91
C LEU A 201 -9.36 2.62 -12.52
N GLN A 202 -10.01 3.01 -11.43
CA GLN A 202 -9.91 4.35 -10.88
C GLN A 202 -8.46 4.69 -10.50
N SER A 203 -7.75 3.75 -9.89
CA SER A 203 -6.33 3.92 -9.53
C SER A 203 -5.45 4.11 -10.77
N VAL A 204 -5.71 3.38 -11.86
CA VAL A 204 -5.02 3.61 -13.15
C VAL A 204 -5.29 5.02 -13.67
N GLN A 205 -6.54 5.49 -13.63
CA GLN A 205 -6.89 6.84 -14.06
C GLN A 205 -6.15 7.90 -13.23
N ILE A 206 -6.13 7.76 -11.90
CA ILE A 206 -5.43 8.68 -11.00
C ILE A 206 -3.93 8.72 -11.32
N VAL A 207 -3.30 7.56 -11.53
CA VAL A 207 -1.88 7.49 -11.88
C VAL A 207 -1.60 8.18 -13.21
N LYS A 208 -2.45 7.97 -14.22
CA LYS A 208 -2.31 8.63 -15.53
C LYS A 208 -2.50 10.14 -15.44
N GLN A 209 -3.54 10.60 -14.73
CA GLN A 209 -3.79 12.02 -14.50
C GLN A 209 -2.62 12.68 -13.76
N ARG A 210 -2.07 12.04 -12.72
CA ARG A 210 -0.89 12.54 -12.00
C ARG A 210 0.34 12.66 -12.92
N LYS A 211 0.60 11.65 -13.76
CA LYS A 211 1.69 11.69 -14.76
C LYS A 211 1.50 12.84 -15.74
N GLN A 212 0.27 13.09 -16.21
CA GLN A 212 -0.05 14.21 -17.11
C GLN A 212 0.14 15.56 -16.43
N LEU A 213 -0.40 15.74 -15.21
CA LEU A 213 -0.22 16.97 -14.43
C LEU A 213 1.26 17.28 -14.18
N GLN A 214 2.08 16.27 -13.86
CA GLN A 214 3.53 16.44 -13.70
C GLN A 214 4.22 16.90 -14.99
N LYS A 215 3.84 16.32 -16.14
CA LYS A 215 4.38 16.74 -17.45
C LYS A 215 3.97 18.17 -17.79
N THR A 216 2.71 18.54 -17.59
CA THR A 216 2.20 19.89 -17.84
C THR A 216 2.88 20.91 -16.92
N ALA A 217 3.03 20.60 -15.64
CA ALA A 217 3.72 21.46 -14.68
C ALA A 217 5.20 21.65 -15.05
N GLN A 218 5.87 20.60 -15.54
CA GLN A 218 7.24 20.70 -16.03
C GLN A 218 7.35 21.59 -17.29
N LEU A 219 6.41 21.45 -18.22
CA LEU A 219 6.36 22.26 -19.45
C LEU A 219 6.08 23.73 -19.14
N LEU A 220 5.13 24.03 -18.25
CA LEU A 220 4.86 25.38 -17.77
C LEU A 220 6.08 25.97 -17.05
N GLY A 221 6.77 25.17 -16.22
CA GLY A 221 8.01 25.57 -15.58
C GLY A 221 9.09 25.97 -16.59
N ASN A 222 9.29 25.17 -17.64
CA ASN A 222 10.23 25.47 -18.71
C ASN A 222 9.84 26.74 -19.49
N MET A 223 8.54 26.92 -19.80
CA MET A 223 8.05 28.12 -20.48
C MET A 223 8.23 29.38 -19.63
N ALA A 224 7.97 29.31 -18.33
CA ALA A 224 8.21 30.40 -17.40
C ALA A 224 9.70 30.75 -17.30
N GLU A 225 10.59 29.75 -17.35
CA GLU A 225 12.04 29.95 -17.38
C GLU A 225 12.49 30.65 -18.68
N TRP A 226 11.92 30.27 -19.84
CA TRP A 226 12.22 30.90 -21.13
C TRP A 226 11.66 32.32 -21.26
N GLY A 227 10.45 32.57 -20.76
CA GLY A 227 9.78 33.86 -20.92
C GLY A 227 10.24 34.95 -19.95
N MET A 228 10.55 34.60 -18.69
CA MET A 228 10.83 35.58 -17.63
C MET A 228 12.28 35.54 -17.12
N GLY A 229 13.09 34.59 -17.59
CA GLY A 229 14.42 34.32 -17.06
C GLY A 229 14.39 33.59 -15.71
N SER A 230 15.42 32.80 -15.45
CA SER A 230 15.49 31.85 -14.31
C SER A 230 15.36 32.49 -12.91
N HIS A 231 15.58 33.80 -12.78
CA HIS A 231 15.51 34.52 -11.51
C HIS A 231 14.08 34.87 -11.07
N VAL A 232 13.17 35.19 -12.00
CA VAL A 232 11.79 35.60 -11.68
C VAL A 232 10.92 34.40 -11.33
N SER A 233 11.13 33.27 -12.02
CA SER A 233 10.42 32.01 -11.78
C SER A 233 10.64 31.46 -10.36
N CYS A 234 11.78 31.80 -9.73
CA CYS A 234 12.08 31.40 -8.36
C CYS A 234 11.39 32.27 -7.30
N PHE A 235 11.08 33.54 -7.60
CA PHE A 235 10.49 34.48 -6.64
C PHE A 235 8.96 34.30 -6.51
N ALA A 236 8.27 34.12 -7.64
CA ALA A 236 6.82 33.86 -7.67
C ALA A 236 6.42 32.59 -6.87
N LEU A 237 7.35 31.64 -6.72
CA LEU A 237 7.12 30.36 -6.06
C LEU A 237 7.41 30.36 -4.55
N LYS A 238 8.03 31.41 -4.01
CA LYS A 238 8.15 31.56 -2.55
C LYS A 238 6.85 32.07 -1.91
N LEU A 239 5.95 32.62 -2.71
CA LEU A 239 4.67 33.18 -2.28
C LEU A 239 3.51 32.17 -2.32
N VAL A 240 3.75 30.95 -2.84
CA VAL A 240 2.80 29.82 -2.87
C VAL A 240 3.35 28.65 -2.06
#